data_AF-A0A556U890-F1
#
_entry.id   AF-A0A556U890-F1
#
_cell.length_a   1.000
_cell.length_b   1.000
_cell.length_c   1.000
_cell.angle_alpha   90.00
_cell.angle_beta   90.00
_cell.angle_gamma   90.00
#
_symmetry.space_group_name_H-M   'P 1'
#
loop_
_entity.id
_entity.type
_entity.pdbx_description
1 polymer ?
#
loop_
_entity_poly.entity_id
_entity_poly.type
_entity_poly.pdbx_seq_one_letter_code
_entity_poly.pdbx_strand_id
1 'polypeptide(L)'
;MDSEVFTPQLEQFLLTPLVAWVKTVLQASPSDQSSLSLYMELVDGFYLNEVMLRINPKASIQRVNRKVNNDAVLRVQNLSILTRHIKTYYQETLQQLVMMPLPNVLVLGRNPLTGETESNKTESAVHSQCEEKEEYIERIQTLDFDTKAAIASHIQEVTHNQENVLDLQWVEGGESPPEDLDSLSRNLVFHLRRLVDERDEQLETIVELTQERDCSPCAPPIHPPPCTQSPCDSPSMRRTESRQHLSVELADAKAKIRRLRQELEEKSEQLLDCRQELENLEKEIKRIQQENLLLLSDARSARAYRDELDALREKAMRVDKLESEVGRYKERLHDIEFYKARVEELKEDNQILLETKSMLEDQLEGSRARSDKLHELEKENLQFKAKIHDMEMV
;
A
#
# COMPACT_ATOMS: atom_id res chain seq x y z
N MET A 1 -13.25 0.50 48.14
CA MET A 1 -14.63 0.03 47.92
C MET A 1 -14.71 -0.44 46.47
N ASP A 2 -13.86 -1.40 46.10
CA ASP A 2 -13.48 -1.58 44.68
C ASP A 2 -13.77 -3.01 44.16
N SER A 3 -14.35 -3.86 44.99
CA SER A 3 -14.63 -5.26 44.64
C SER A 3 -16.01 -5.50 44.05
N GLU A 4 -16.98 -4.57 44.20
CA GLU A 4 -18.36 -4.76 43.74
C GLU A 4 -18.62 -4.19 42.32
N VAL A 5 -17.83 -3.21 41.88
CA VAL A 5 -17.93 -2.60 40.53
C VAL A 5 -17.25 -3.47 39.46
N PHE A 6 -16.36 -4.36 39.89
CA PHE A 6 -15.49 -5.16 39.03
C PHE A 6 -16.20 -6.33 38.33
N THR A 7 -17.11 -6.99 39.04
CA THR A 7 -17.87 -8.14 38.54
C THR A 7 -18.72 -7.81 37.30
N PRO A 8 -19.48 -6.70 37.24
CA PRO A 8 -20.33 -6.42 36.07
C PRO A 8 -19.54 -6.08 34.79
N GLN A 9 -18.40 -5.37 34.88
CA GLN A 9 -17.57 -5.06 33.70
C GLN A 9 -16.88 -6.31 33.14
N LEU A 10 -16.39 -7.17 34.04
CA LEU A 10 -15.84 -8.47 33.70
C LEU A 10 -16.87 -9.37 33.00
N GLU A 11 -18.07 -9.46 33.57
CA GLU A 11 -19.17 -10.25 33.00
C GLU A 11 -19.59 -9.70 31.64
N GLN A 12 -19.70 -8.38 31.48
CA GLN A 12 -20.01 -7.74 30.21
C GLN A 12 -18.96 -8.02 29.14
N PHE A 13 -17.66 -7.98 29.49
CA PHE A 13 -16.58 -8.32 28.55
C PHE A 13 -16.67 -9.79 28.09
N LEU A 14 -16.94 -10.71 29.01
CA LEU A 14 -17.04 -12.14 28.70
C LEU A 14 -18.26 -12.53 27.85
N LEU A 15 -19.23 -11.61 27.74
CA LEU A 15 -20.42 -11.69 26.88
C LEU A 15 -20.19 -11.04 25.51
N THR A 16 -19.03 -10.45 25.25
CA THR A 16 -18.77 -9.84 23.94
C THR A 16 -18.72 -10.89 22.82
N PRO A 17 -19.13 -10.53 21.60
CA PRO A 17 -19.19 -11.47 20.47
C PRO A 17 -17.84 -12.11 20.15
N LEU A 18 -16.75 -11.34 20.27
CA LEU A 18 -15.39 -11.82 20.07
C LEU A 18 -15.02 -12.89 21.10
N VAL A 19 -15.32 -12.68 22.38
CA VAL A 19 -15.02 -13.66 23.43
C VAL A 19 -15.87 -14.92 23.28
N ALA A 20 -17.15 -14.77 22.91
CA ALA A 20 -18.02 -15.90 22.60
C ALA A 20 -17.45 -16.76 21.47
N TRP A 21 -16.92 -16.13 20.42
CA TRP A 21 -16.27 -16.83 19.32
C TRP A 21 -14.94 -17.47 19.72
N VAL A 22 -14.04 -16.77 20.43
CA VAL A 22 -12.75 -17.31 20.89
C VAL A 22 -12.93 -18.58 21.74
N LYS A 23 -13.98 -18.63 22.57
CA LYS A 23 -14.34 -19.83 23.36
C LYS A 23 -14.60 -21.06 22.48
N THR A 24 -15.20 -20.89 21.29
CA THR A 24 -15.47 -22.01 20.36
C THR A 24 -14.20 -22.55 19.69
N VAL A 25 -13.20 -21.70 19.49
CA VAL A 25 -11.91 -22.09 18.87
C VAL A 25 -11.00 -22.77 19.88
N LEU A 26 -10.98 -22.30 21.12
CA LEU A 26 -10.07 -22.80 22.15
C LEU A 26 -10.48 -24.16 22.73
N GLN A 27 -11.68 -24.68 22.42
CA GLN A 27 -12.22 -25.93 22.99
C GLN A 27 -12.07 -25.97 24.52
N ALA A 28 -12.36 -24.86 25.21
CA ALA A 28 -12.24 -24.80 26.66
C ALA A 28 -13.11 -25.91 27.29
N SER A 29 -12.48 -26.83 28.03
CA SER A 29 -13.23 -27.89 28.71
C SER A 29 -14.25 -27.28 29.69
N PRO A 30 -15.49 -27.77 29.70
CA PRO A 30 -16.60 -27.12 30.41
C PRO A 30 -16.60 -27.34 31.93
N SER A 31 -15.45 -27.51 32.58
CA SER A 31 -15.38 -27.79 34.02
C SER A 31 -14.60 -26.73 34.80
N ASP A 32 -15.32 -25.94 35.59
CA ASP A 32 -14.87 -25.15 36.76
C ASP A 32 -13.80 -24.06 36.55
N GLN A 33 -13.66 -23.48 35.36
CA GLN A 33 -12.91 -22.21 35.23
C GLN A 33 -13.75 -21.03 35.70
N SER A 34 -13.23 -20.27 36.67
CA SER A 34 -13.83 -19.00 37.10
C SER A 34 -13.85 -17.96 35.96
N SER A 35 -14.85 -17.08 35.94
CA SER A 35 -14.91 -15.94 34.99
C SER A 35 -13.63 -15.09 35.03
N LEU A 36 -13.04 -14.93 36.22
CA LEU A 36 -11.78 -14.23 36.43
C LEU A 36 -10.61 -14.93 35.74
N SER A 37 -10.50 -16.26 35.87
CA SER A 37 -9.42 -17.02 35.24
C SER A 37 -9.51 -16.92 33.72
N LEU A 38 -10.71 -17.08 33.15
CA LEU A 38 -10.89 -17.00 31.69
C LEU A 38 -10.56 -15.60 31.15
N TYR A 39 -10.93 -14.56 31.88
CA TYR A 39 -10.58 -13.19 31.52
C TYR A 39 -9.07 -12.95 31.55
N MET A 40 -8.38 -13.38 32.62
CA MET A 40 -6.93 -13.24 32.71
C MET A 40 -6.21 -14.00 31.60
N GLU A 41 -6.71 -15.18 31.24
CA GLU A 41 -6.21 -15.97 30.12
C GLU A 41 -6.28 -15.22 28.77
N LEU A 42 -7.38 -14.49 28.52
CA LEU A 42 -7.53 -13.68 27.32
C LEU A 42 -6.63 -12.44 27.35
N VAL A 43 -6.65 -11.69 28.46
CA VAL A 43 -5.96 -10.40 28.56
C VAL A 43 -4.45 -10.54 28.69
N ASP A 44 -3.95 -11.67 29.19
CA ASP A 44 -2.52 -11.99 29.19
C ASP A 44 -1.95 -12.23 27.77
N GLY A 45 -2.81 -12.28 26.74
CA GLY A 45 -2.43 -12.34 25.33
C GLY A 45 -1.90 -13.71 24.87
N PHE A 46 -1.72 -14.67 25.78
CA PHE A 46 -1.20 -16.00 25.45
C PHE A 46 -2.16 -16.75 24.50
N TYR A 47 -3.44 -16.85 24.87
CA TYR A 47 -4.42 -17.61 24.08
C TYR A 47 -4.74 -16.95 22.74
N LEU A 48 -4.77 -15.62 22.68
CA LEU A 48 -4.97 -14.90 21.43
C LEU A 48 -3.81 -15.14 20.44
N ASN A 49 -2.58 -15.26 20.93
CA ASN A 49 -1.44 -15.66 20.10
C ASN A 49 -1.56 -17.12 19.60
N GLU A 50 -2.05 -18.04 20.44
CA GLU A 50 -2.29 -19.44 20.02
C GLU A 50 -3.38 -19.50 18.92
N VAL A 51 -4.44 -18.72 19.06
CA VAL A 51 -5.46 -18.56 18.02
C VAL A 51 -4.84 -18.00 16.74
N MET A 52 -4.03 -16.93 16.85
CA MET A 52 -3.35 -16.33 15.69
C MET A 52 -2.41 -17.32 14.96
N LEU A 53 -1.72 -18.19 15.70
CA LEU A 53 -0.86 -19.24 15.11
C LEU A 53 -1.67 -20.30 14.35
N ARG A 54 -2.89 -20.63 14.80
CA ARG A 54 -3.78 -21.52 14.03
C ARG A 54 -4.28 -20.87 12.76
N ILE A 55 -4.54 -19.56 12.79
CA ILE A 55 -4.99 -18.80 11.61
C ILE A 55 -3.88 -18.67 10.58
N ASN A 56 -2.64 -18.42 11.05
CA ASN A 56 -1.47 -18.33 10.19
C ASN A 56 -0.35 -19.28 10.66
N PRO A 57 -0.43 -20.58 10.31
CA PRO A 57 0.58 -21.56 10.69
C PRO A 57 1.97 -21.29 10.09
N LYS A 58 2.03 -20.46 9.03
CA LYS A 58 3.26 -20.09 8.32
C LYS A 58 4.01 -18.95 9.01
N ALA A 59 3.40 -18.29 10.01
CA ALA A 59 4.02 -17.21 10.76
C ALA A 59 5.28 -17.70 11.49
N SER A 60 6.27 -16.81 11.63
CA SER A 60 7.46 -17.08 12.44
C SER A 60 7.07 -17.36 13.89
N ILE A 61 7.39 -18.55 14.38
CA ILE A 61 7.07 -18.94 15.76
C ILE A 61 7.92 -18.09 16.71
N GLN A 62 7.26 -17.15 17.38
CA GLN A 62 7.84 -16.42 18.50
C GLN A 62 7.41 -16.99 19.84
N ARG A 63 8.33 -16.95 20.80
CA ARG A 63 8.10 -17.49 22.13
C ARG A 63 7.18 -16.56 22.93
N VAL A 64 5.94 -17.01 23.15
CA VAL A 64 4.95 -16.32 23.98
C VAL A 64 5.08 -16.76 25.44
N ASN A 65 4.87 -15.83 26.38
CA ASN A 65 4.95 -16.12 27.81
C ASN A 65 3.66 -16.79 28.29
N ARG A 66 3.73 -18.07 28.66
CA ARG A 66 2.57 -18.82 29.19
C ARG A 66 2.23 -18.49 30.64
N LYS A 67 3.24 -18.12 31.44
CA LYS A 67 3.09 -17.81 32.87
C LYS A 67 3.30 -16.32 33.10
N VAL A 68 2.31 -15.50 32.73
CA VAL A 68 2.38 -14.04 32.87
C VAL A 68 2.26 -13.62 34.33
N ASN A 69 1.50 -14.35 35.17
CA ASN A 69 1.37 -14.09 36.61
C ASN A 69 1.01 -12.63 36.95
N ASN A 70 0.14 -12.00 36.14
CA ASN A 70 -0.23 -10.59 36.26
C ASN A 70 0.95 -9.59 36.12
N ASP A 71 2.04 -10.00 35.48
CA ASP A 71 3.14 -9.11 35.12
C ASP A 71 2.78 -8.29 33.88
N ALA A 72 2.66 -6.97 34.06
CA ALA A 72 2.33 -6.05 32.99
C ALA A 72 3.36 -6.07 31.85
N VAL A 73 4.65 -6.29 32.14
CA VAL A 73 5.70 -6.33 31.11
C VAL A 73 5.54 -7.56 30.24
N LEU A 74 5.30 -8.73 30.84
CA LEU A 74 5.08 -9.97 30.09
C LEU A 74 3.77 -9.92 29.28
N ARG A 75 2.73 -9.27 29.82
CA ARG A 75 1.47 -9.03 29.08
C ARG A 75 1.68 -8.11 27.87
N VAL A 76 2.36 -6.98 28.07
CA VAL A 76 2.74 -6.05 26.97
C VAL A 76 3.53 -6.80 25.89
N GLN A 77 4.48 -7.66 26.28
CA GLN A 77 5.24 -8.47 25.33
C GLN A 77 4.33 -9.40 24.51
N ASN A 78 3.48 -10.18 25.17
CA ASN A 78 2.56 -11.10 24.49
C ASN A 78 1.62 -10.36 23.53
N LEU A 79 1.00 -9.27 23.97
CA LEU A 79 0.11 -8.47 23.14
C LEU A 79 0.86 -7.79 21.98
N SER A 80 2.11 -7.37 22.18
CA SER A 80 2.95 -6.81 21.10
C SER A 80 3.27 -7.85 20.03
N ILE A 81 3.51 -9.11 20.43
CA ILE A 81 3.70 -10.23 19.50
C ILE A 81 2.41 -10.44 18.69
N LEU A 82 1.25 -10.46 19.36
CA LEU A 82 -0.05 -10.63 18.72
C LEU A 82 -0.31 -9.54 17.67
N THR A 83 -0.19 -8.26 18.07
CA THR A 83 -0.41 -7.12 17.15
C THR A 83 0.51 -7.20 15.94
N ARG A 84 1.77 -7.61 16.12
CA ARG A 84 2.69 -7.77 14.99
C ARG A 84 2.29 -8.94 14.08
N HIS A 85 1.92 -10.09 14.63
CA HIS A 85 1.46 -11.22 13.82
C HIS A 85 0.20 -10.87 13.02
N ILE A 86 -0.76 -10.14 13.61
CA ILE A 86 -1.94 -9.63 12.91
C ILE A 86 -1.52 -8.72 11.75
N LYS A 87 -0.69 -7.69 12.01
CA LYS A 87 -0.20 -6.77 10.96
C LYS A 87 0.50 -7.51 9.83
N THR A 88 1.43 -8.39 10.16
CA THR A 88 2.20 -9.17 9.20
C THR A 88 1.30 -10.07 8.36
N TYR A 89 0.30 -10.70 8.96
CA TYR A 89 -0.65 -11.53 8.22
C TYR A 89 -1.45 -10.70 7.20
N TYR A 90 -2.00 -9.56 7.61
CA TYR A 90 -2.69 -8.64 6.70
C TYR A 90 -1.79 -8.20 5.54
N GLN A 91 -0.58 -7.74 5.83
CA GLN A 91 0.31 -7.17 4.82
C GLN A 91 0.92 -8.23 3.89
N GLU A 92 1.49 -9.29 4.46
CA GLU A 92 2.26 -10.27 3.68
C GLU A 92 1.37 -11.36 3.08
N THR A 93 0.33 -11.78 3.78
CA THR A 93 -0.55 -12.87 3.32
C THR A 93 -1.76 -12.34 2.56
N LEU A 94 -2.45 -11.35 3.12
CA LEU A 94 -3.68 -10.82 2.50
C LEU A 94 -3.43 -9.71 1.48
N GLN A 95 -2.21 -9.14 1.44
CA GLN A 95 -1.88 -7.96 0.63
C GLN A 95 -2.79 -6.77 0.97
N GLN A 96 -3.09 -6.59 2.26
CA GLN A 96 -3.95 -5.54 2.78
C GLN A 96 -3.24 -4.76 3.90
N LEU A 97 -3.53 -3.47 4.00
CA LEU A 97 -3.00 -2.58 5.02
C LEU A 97 -4.11 -2.22 6.02
N VAL A 98 -3.87 -2.53 7.30
CA VAL A 98 -4.78 -2.13 8.38
C VAL A 98 -4.65 -0.63 8.63
N MET A 99 -5.69 0.12 8.30
CA MET A 99 -5.78 1.59 8.40
C MET A 99 -6.49 2.05 9.67
N MET A 100 -7.29 1.20 10.32
CA MET A 100 -7.88 1.49 11.63
C MET A 100 -6.82 1.55 12.74
N PRO A 101 -7.01 2.37 13.78
CA PRO A 101 -6.11 2.38 14.93
C PRO A 101 -6.13 1.02 15.62
N LEU A 102 -4.94 0.56 16.02
CA LEU A 102 -4.77 -0.71 16.72
C LEU A 102 -4.84 -0.52 18.23
N PRO A 103 -5.22 -1.57 18.99
CA PRO A 103 -5.28 -1.49 20.44
C PRO A 103 -3.96 -1.03 21.04
N ASN A 104 -4.02 -0.09 21.98
CA ASN A 104 -2.83 0.38 22.68
C ASN A 104 -2.34 -0.68 23.67
N VAL A 105 -1.35 -1.45 23.24
CA VAL A 105 -0.78 -2.57 23.99
C VAL A 105 -0.22 -2.14 25.36
N LEU A 106 0.28 -0.90 25.50
CA LEU A 106 0.80 -0.40 26.77
C LEU A 106 -0.32 -0.15 27.78
N VAL A 107 -1.44 0.42 27.31
CA VAL A 107 -2.63 0.67 28.15
C VAL A 107 -3.23 -0.66 28.58
N LEU A 108 -3.49 -1.57 27.64
CA LEU A 108 -4.04 -2.91 27.92
C LEU A 108 -3.12 -3.74 28.82
N GLY A 109 -1.81 -3.62 28.61
CA GLY A 109 -0.79 -4.33 29.36
C GLY A 109 -0.73 -3.91 30.84
N ARG A 110 -0.75 -2.60 31.09
CA ARG A 110 -0.63 -2.01 32.44
C ARG A 110 -1.95 -1.98 33.19
N ASN A 111 -3.03 -1.64 32.50
CA ASN A 111 -4.36 -1.50 33.07
C ASN A 111 -5.32 -2.42 32.30
N PRO A 112 -5.24 -3.75 32.51
CA PRO A 112 -6.13 -4.69 31.84
C PRO A 112 -7.60 -4.40 32.15
N LEU A 113 -7.87 -3.79 33.32
CA LEU A 113 -9.20 -3.60 33.90
C LEU A 113 -9.86 -2.25 33.59
N THR A 114 -9.18 -1.30 32.94
CA THR A 114 -9.83 -0.05 32.50
C THR A 114 -10.65 -0.34 31.25
N GLY A 115 -11.97 -0.28 31.39
CA GLY A 115 -12.98 -0.60 30.36
C GLY A 115 -13.00 0.31 29.13
N GLU A 116 -11.86 0.83 28.67
CA GLU A 116 -11.69 1.42 27.34
C GLU A 116 -11.56 0.27 26.31
N THR A 117 -12.62 -0.52 26.22
CA THR A 117 -12.77 -1.60 25.24
C THR A 117 -13.13 -1.03 23.87
N GLU A 118 -12.34 -0.10 23.34
CA GLU A 118 -12.31 0.15 21.88
C GLU A 118 -11.51 -0.94 21.14
N SER A 119 -10.94 -1.88 21.91
CA SER A 119 -10.06 -2.96 21.45
C SER A 119 -10.79 -4.14 20.77
N ASN A 120 -12.12 -4.17 20.73
CA ASN A 120 -12.88 -5.31 20.22
C ASN A 120 -13.01 -5.38 18.69
N LYS A 121 -12.54 -4.36 17.95
CA LYS A 121 -12.76 -4.30 16.50
C LYS A 121 -11.71 -5.05 15.67
N THR A 122 -10.49 -5.21 16.16
CA THR A 122 -9.36 -5.62 15.31
C THR A 122 -9.05 -7.12 15.33
N GLU A 123 -9.54 -7.87 16.33
CA GLU A 123 -9.23 -9.30 16.48
C GLU A 123 -10.22 -10.23 15.77
N SER A 124 -11.48 -9.80 15.54
CA SER A 124 -12.45 -10.60 14.75
C SER A 124 -12.06 -10.73 13.26
N ALA A 125 -11.14 -9.87 12.81
CA ALA A 125 -10.84 -9.59 11.42
C ALA A 125 -10.00 -10.67 10.71
N VAL A 126 -9.19 -11.41 11.47
CA VAL A 126 -8.18 -12.32 10.92
C VAL A 126 -8.77 -13.61 10.32
N HIS A 127 -10.04 -13.95 10.62
CA HIS A 127 -10.59 -15.28 10.34
C HIS A 127 -11.22 -15.45 8.96
N SER A 128 -11.67 -14.37 8.32
CA SER A 128 -12.44 -14.49 7.07
C SER A 128 -11.58 -14.73 5.81
N GLN A 129 -10.26 -14.69 5.93
CA GLN A 129 -9.34 -14.82 4.80
C GLN A 129 -8.21 -15.85 5.01
N CYS A 130 -8.38 -16.78 5.96
CA CYS A 130 -7.40 -17.85 6.23
C CYS A 130 -7.67 -19.13 5.44
N GLU A 131 -6.65 -19.98 5.30
CA GLU A 131 -6.72 -21.24 4.53
C GLU A 131 -7.77 -22.23 5.11
N GLU A 132 -8.16 -22.10 6.38
CA GLU A 132 -9.18 -22.90 7.07
C GLU A 132 -10.47 -22.10 7.36
N LYS A 133 -10.87 -21.18 6.47
CA LYS A 133 -12.04 -20.29 6.66
C LYS A 133 -13.35 -21.05 6.91
N GLU A 134 -13.53 -22.23 6.30
CA GLU A 134 -14.75 -23.03 6.44
C GLU A 134 -14.97 -23.49 7.89
N GLU A 135 -13.90 -23.91 8.59
CA GLU A 135 -13.97 -24.37 9.97
C GLU A 135 -14.37 -23.25 10.93
N TYR A 136 -13.85 -22.04 10.73
CA TYR A 136 -14.22 -20.88 11.54
C TYR A 136 -15.64 -20.40 11.26
N ILE A 137 -16.10 -20.48 10.00
CA ILE A 137 -17.49 -20.18 9.64
C ILE A 137 -18.45 -21.18 10.29
N GLU A 138 -18.13 -22.48 10.27
CA GLU A 138 -18.91 -23.52 10.96
C GLU A 138 -19.01 -23.25 12.47
N ARG A 139 -17.90 -22.85 13.10
CA ARG A 139 -17.91 -22.42 14.52
C ARG A 139 -18.82 -21.23 14.77
N ILE A 140 -18.76 -20.18 13.94
CA ILE A 140 -19.68 -19.03 14.04
C ILE A 140 -21.14 -19.49 13.89
N GLN A 141 -21.40 -20.46 13.02
CA GLN A 141 -22.74 -21.02 12.83
C GLN A 141 -23.31 -21.74 14.07
N THR A 142 -22.47 -22.12 15.04
CA THR A 142 -22.93 -22.71 16.31
C THR A 142 -23.40 -21.68 17.35
N LEU A 143 -23.06 -20.40 17.17
CA LEU A 143 -23.39 -19.32 18.11
C LEU A 143 -24.87 -18.90 18.03
N ASP A 144 -25.35 -18.12 19.00
CA ASP A 144 -26.70 -17.54 18.94
C ASP A 144 -26.81 -16.48 17.83
N PHE A 145 -28.05 -16.11 17.48
CA PHE A 145 -28.34 -15.23 16.36
C PHE A 145 -27.72 -13.83 16.52
N ASP A 146 -27.79 -13.25 17.72
CA ASP A 146 -27.32 -11.88 17.96
C ASP A 146 -25.79 -11.82 17.92
N THR A 147 -25.13 -12.82 18.51
CA THR A 147 -23.66 -12.97 18.45
C THR A 147 -23.19 -13.18 17.01
N LYS A 148 -23.88 -13.99 16.21
CA LYS A 148 -23.59 -14.17 14.77
C LYS A 148 -23.67 -12.86 14.00
N ALA A 149 -24.76 -12.11 14.20
CA ALA A 149 -24.97 -10.83 13.52
C ALA A 149 -23.87 -9.82 13.88
N ALA A 150 -23.48 -9.75 15.16
CA ALA A 150 -22.41 -8.88 15.62
C ALA A 150 -21.03 -9.27 15.04
N ILE A 151 -20.69 -10.57 15.03
CA ILE A 151 -19.45 -11.04 14.40
C ILE A 151 -19.44 -10.76 12.90
N ALA A 152 -20.56 -10.97 12.21
CA ALA A 152 -20.69 -10.67 10.78
C ALA A 152 -20.49 -9.17 10.51
N SER A 153 -21.00 -8.30 11.37
CA SER A 153 -20.77 -6.86 11.28
C SER A 153 -19.28 -6.50 11.44
N HIS A 154 -18.58 -7.12 12.38
CA HIS A 154 -17.13 -6.90 12.55
C HIS A 154 -16.32 -7.43 11.36
N ILE A 155 -16.69 -8.59 10.81
CA ILE A 155 -16.08 -9.11 9.57
C ILE A 155 -16.30 -8.14 8.41
N GLN A 156 -17.51 -7.60 8.26
CA GLN A 156 -17.80 -6.62 7.20
C GLN A 156 -16.98 -5.33 7.39
N GLU A 157 -16.85 -4.84 8.62
CA GLU A 157 -16.09 -3.64 8.98
C GLU A 157 -14.59 -3.73 8.63
N VAL A 158 -14.03 -4.93 8.54
CA VAL A 158 -12.60 -5.16 8.29
C VAL A 158 -12.31 -5.84 6.94
N THR A 159 -13.34 -6.12 6.14
CA THR A 159 -13.20 -6.69 4.79
C THR A 159 -13.77 -5.81 3.69
N HIS A 160 -14.83 -5.04 3.98
CA HIS A 160 -15.55 -4.22 3.00
C HIS A 160 -15.46 -2.71 3.29
N ASN A 161 -15.01 -2.30 4.48
CA ASN A 161 -14.80 -0.88 4.78
C ASN A 161 -13.35 -0.46 4.49
N GLN A 162 -13.18 0.25 3.38
CA GLN A 162 -11.88 0.74 2.91
C GLN A 162 -11.24 1.78 3.83
N GLU A 163 -12.02 2.42 4.73
CA GLU A 163 -11.47 3.32 5.75
C GLU A 163 -10.70 2.54 6.85
N ASN A 164 -11.03 1.26 7.05
CA ASN A 164 -10.42 0.44 8.09
C ASN A 164 -9.33 -0.47 7.55
N VAL A 165 -9.48 -0.99 6.33
CA VAL A 165 -8.52 -1.87 5.67
C VAL A 165 -8.40 -1.51 4.19
N LEU A 166 -7.18 -1.18 3.74
CA LEU A 166 -6.87 -0.84 2.36
C LEU A 166 -6.28 -2.04 1.63
N ASP A 167 -6.83 -2.39 0.47
CA ASP A 167 -6.27 -3.42 -0.40
C ASP A 167 -5.09 -2.85 -1.21
N LEU A 168 -3.90 -3.44 -1.06
CA LEU A 168 -2.67 -2.96 -1.71
C LEU A 168 -2.67 -3.25 -3.22
N GLN A 169 -3.44 -4.25 -3.67
CA GLN A 169 -3.54 -4.58 -5.09
C GLN A 169 -4.14 -3.42 -5.90
N TRP A 170 -4.96 -2.57 -5.26
CA TRP A 170 -5.55 -1.38 -5.87
C TRP A 170 -4.52 -0.29 -6.17
N VAL A 171 -3.42 -0.27 -5.40
CA VAL A 171 -2.34 0.73 -5.53
C VAL A 171 -1.28 0.23 -6.51
N GLU A 172 -0.98 -1.07 -6.51
CA GLU A 172 0.09 -1.66 -7.31
C GLU A 172 -0.36 -2.10 -8.72
N GLY A 173 -1.64 -2.40 -8.92
CA GLY A 173 -2.17 -3.05 -10.13
C GLY A 173 -2.67 -2.14 -11.26
N GLY A 174 -2.83 -0.83 -11.06
CA GLY A 174 -3.27 0.11 -12.11
C GLY A 174 -4.69 -0.09 -12.67
N GLU A 175 -5.42 -1.12 -12.23
CA GLU A 175 -6.79 -1.45 -12.66
C GLU A 175 -7.83 -1.10 -11.59
N SER A 176 -7.73 0.07 -10.94
CA SER A 176 -8.85 0.56 -10.12
C SER A 176 -9.98 1.05 -11.03
N PRO A 177 -11.25 0.63 -10.84
CA PRO A 177 -12.36 1.19 -11.59
C PRO A 177 -12.39 2.72 -11.42
N PRO A 178 -12.50 3.49 -12.52
CA PRO A 178 -12.37 4.95 -12.49
C PRO A 178 -13.45 5.64 -11.64
N GLU A 179 -14.56 4.95 -11.35
CA GLU A 179 -15.66 5.46 -10.53
C GLU A 179 -15.31 5.52 -9.02
N ASP A 180 -14.28 4.80 -8.56
CA ASP A 180 -13.88 4.71 -7.15
C ASP A 180 -12.59 5.49 -6.82
N LEU A 181 -11.97 6.15 -7.80
CA LEU A 181 -10.72 6.89 -7.57
C LEU A 181 -10.93 8.16 -6.74
N ASP A 182 -12.09 8.82 -6.90
CA ASP A 182 -12.47 10.01 -6.13
C ASP A 182 -12.77 9.68 -4.66
N SER A 183 -13.40 8.54 -4.38
CA SER A 183 -13.64 8.07 -3.00
C SER A 183 -12.33 7.61 -2.35
N LEU A 184 -11.51 6.83 -3.07
CA LEU A 184 -10.19 6.40 -2.60
C LEU A 184 -9.27 7.58 -2.29
N SER A 185 -9.25 8.61 -3.15
CA SER A 185 -8.41 9.80 -2.93
C SER A 185 -8.88 10.61 -1.72
N ARG A 186 -10.21 10.76 -1.49
CA ARG A 186 -10.74 11.38 -0.28
C ARG A 186 -10.37 10.60 0.98
N ASN A 187 -10.48 9.27 0.94
CA ASN A 187 -10.09 8.40 2.04
C ASN A 187 -8.60 8.51 2.32
N LEU A 188 -7.74 8.52 1.29
CA LEU A 188 -6.30 8.71 1.45
C LEU A 188 -5.97 10.07 2.07
N VAL A 189 -6.63 11.14 1.64
CA VAL A 189 -6.44 12.48 2.25
C VAL A 189 -6.90 12.49 3.70
N PHE A 190 -8.01 11.83 4.04
CA PHE A 190 -8.48 11.68 5.41
C PHE A 190 -7.45 10.95 6.27
N HIS A 191 -6.94 9.80 5.80
CA HIS A 191 -5.92 9.03 6.51
C HIS A 191 -4.59 9.78 6.63
N LEU A 192 -4.16 10.52 5.61
CA LEU A 192 -2.95 11.33 5.67
C LEU A 192 -3.07 12.43 6.73
N ARG A 193 -4.23 13.08 6.84
CA ARG A 193 -4.48 14.06 7.91
C ARG A 193 -4.40 13.40 9.28
N ARG A 194 -5.13 12.30 9.45
CA ARG A 194 -5.14 11.53 10.71
C ARG A 194 -3.73 11.06 11.10
N LEU A 195 -2.94 10.57 10.15
CA LEU A 195 -1.55 10.16 10.39
C LEU A 195 -0.63 11.32 10.79
N VAL A 196 -0.83 12.51 10.23
CA VAL A 196 -0.09 13.71 10.63
C VAL A 196 -0.46 14.10 12.05
N ASP A 197 -1.75 14.11 12.38
CA ASP A 197 -2.25 14.44 13.71
C ASP A 197 -1.75 13.42 14.76
N GLU A 198 -1.89 12.12 14.49
CA GLU A 198 -1.41 11.02 15.34
C GLU A 198 0.11 11.08 15.54
N ARG A 199 0.88 11.39 14.48
CA ARG A 199 2.33 11.54 14.57
C ARG A 199 2.70 12.67 15.54
N ASP A 200 2.05 13.82 15.41
CA ASP A 200 2.35 14.99 16.23
C ASP A 200 1.96 14.75 17.69
N GLU A 201 0.79 14.16 17.95
CA GLU A 201 0.34 13.75 19.28
C GLU A 201 1.27 12.71 19.93
N GLN A 202 1.74 11.72 19.17
CA GLN A 202 2.69 10.72 19.67
C GLN A 202 4.06 11.33 19.97
N LEU A 203 4.53 12.28 19.14
CA LEU A 203 5.79 12.98 19.39
C LEU A 203 5.71 13.82 20.67
N GLU A 204 4.59 14.51 20.90
CA GLU A 204 4.33 15.23 22.16
C GLU A 204 4.32 14.28 23.35
N THR A 205 3.59 13.16 23.24
CA THR A 205 3.53 12.14 24.30
C THR A 205 4.92 11.55 24.61
N ILE A 206 5.76 11.30 23.60
CA ILE A 206 7.13 10.82 23.80
C ILE A 206 7.97 11.86 24.54
N VAL A 207 7.83 13.15 24.20
CA VAL A 207 8.53 14.23 24.89
C VAL A 207 8.10 14.31 26.36
N GLU A 208 6.80 14.24 26.65
CA GLU A 208 6.26 14.24 28.02
C GLU A 208 6.80 13.06 28.84
N LEU A 209 6.66 11.83 28.33
CA LEU A 209 7.15 10.62 29.00
C LEU A 209 8.67 10.62 29.21
N THR A 210 9.43 11.21 28.28
CA THR A 210 10.89 11.34 28.41
C THR A 210 11.24 12.34 29.52
N GLN A 211 10.53 13.46 29.61
CA GLN A 211 10.73 14.45 30.67
C GLN A 211 10.36 13.91 32.06
N GLU A 212 9.26 13.15 32.18
CA GLU A 212 8.84 12.53 33.46
C GLU A 212 9.87 11.51 33.97
N ARG A 213 10.49 10.76 33.05
CA ARG A 213 11.57 9.81 33.36
C ARG A 213 12.81 10.53 33.88
N ASP A 214 13.21 11.63 33.23
CA ASP A 214 14.42 12.38 33.59
C ASP A 214 14.22 13.25 34.84
N CYS A 215 12.98 13.62 35.18
CA CYS A 215 12.63 14.38 36.38
C CYS A 215 12.37 13.54 37.65
N SER A 216 12.33 12.19 37.55
CA SER A 216 12.17 11.32 38.73
C SER A 216 13.48 11.21 39.53
N PRO A 217 13.55 11.68 40.79
CA PRO A 217 14.80 11.70 41.55
C PRO A 217 15.25 10.28 41.94
N CYS A 218 16.48 9.93 41.57
CA CYS A 218 17.30 8.95 42.29
C CYS A 218 17.38 9.35 43.77
N ALA A 219 16.53 8.77 44.62
CA ALA A 219 16.67 8.89 46.07
C ALA A 219 17.75 7.90 46.56
N PRO A 220 18.85 8.35 47.20
CA PRO A 220 19.76 7.44 47.89
C PRO A 220 19.09 6.88 49.16
N PRO A 221 19.31 5.60 49.53
CA PRO A 221 18.74 5.05 50.74
C PRO A 221 19.41 5.65 51.98
N ILE A 222 18.64 6.40 52.77
CA ILE A 222 19.01 6.85 54.11
C ILE A 222 18.92 5.64 55.05
N HIS A 223 20.06 5.09 55.44
CA HIS A 223 20.16 4.21 56.61
C HIS A 223 20.23 5.03 57.90
N PRO A 224 19.44 4.72 58.94
CA PRO A 224 19.83 4.97 60.32
C PRO A 224 20.31 3.66 60.98
N PRO A 225 21.40 3.65 61.76
CA PRO A 225 21.74 2.50 62.60
C PRO A 225 20.92 2.53 63.91
N PRO A 226 20.44 1.40 64.42
CA PRO A 226 19.90 1.35 65.77
C PRO A 226 21.03 1.30 66.81
N CYS A 227 21.06 2.29 67.70
CA CYS A 227 21.75 2.18 68.98
C CYS A 227 20.98 1.19 69.86
N THR A 228 21.61 0.09 70.26
CA THR A 228 21.14 -0.75 71.37
C THR A 228 22.26 -1.00 72.37
N GLN A 229 21.89 -0.83 73.64
CA GLN A 229 22.72 -0.76 74.82
C GLN A 229 23.29 -2.13 75.24
N SER A 230 24.38 -2.08 76.00
CA SER A 230 25.16 -3.18 76.62
C SER A 230 24.37 -4.05 77.63
N PRO A 231 24.92 -5.19 78.14
CA PRO A 231 25.81 -5.12 79.32
C PRO A 231 26.94 -6.20 79.46
N CYS A 232 27.98 -5.80 80.21
CA CYS A 232 28.98 -6.59 80.98
C CYS A 232 30.13 -7.36 80.28
N ASP A 233 31.39 -6.91 80.50
CA ASP A 233 32.42 -7.60 81.33
C ASP A 233 33.89 -7.23 80.98
N SER A 234 34.60 -6.69 81.98
CA SER A 234 36.08 -6.60 82.17
C SER A 234 36.96 -5.70 81.25
N PRO A 235 37.86 -4.81 81.78
CA PRO A 235 38.36 -3.64 81.04
C PRO A 235 39.84 -3.68 80.58
N SER A 236 40.54 -4.81 80.62
CA SER A 236 41.99 -4.87 80.29
C SER A 236 42.32 -5.57 78.97
N MET A 237 41.71 -6.72 78.64
CA MET A 237 42.00 -7.44 77.37
C MET A 237 41.21 -6.90 76.17
N ARG A 238 39.98 -6.38 76.37
CA ARG A 238 39.12 -5.87 75.28
C ARG A 238 39.64 -4.60 74.60
N ARG A 239 40.54 -3.82 75.23
CA ARG A 239 41.06 -2.57 74.64
C ARG A 239 42.04 -2.82 73.49
N THR A 240 42.77 -3.93 73.53
CA THR A 240 43.74 -4.30 72.48
C THR A 240 43.02 -4.96 71.31
N GLU A 241 42.05 -5.84 71.58
CA GLU A 241 41.21 -6.50 70.58
C GLU A 241 40.30 -5.51 69.85
N SER A 242 39.59 -4.63 70.56
CA SER A 242 38.77 -3.58 69.94
C SER A 242 39.59 -2.64 69.04
N ARG A 243 40.81 -2.28 69.46
CA ARG A 243 41.73 -1.47 68.65
C ARG A 243 42.23 -2.21 67.41
N GLN A 244 42.44 -3.53 67.48
CA GLN A 244 42.79 -4.36 66.33
C GLN A 244 41.60 -4.51 65.36
N HIS A 245 40.39 -4.77 65.87
CA HIS A 245 39.17 -4.81 65.06
C HIS A 245 38.91 -3.47 64.34
N LEU A 246 39.02 -2.34 65.04
CA LEU A 246 38.93 -1.01 64.44
C LEU A 246 40.00 -0.76 63.38
N SER A 247 41.22 -1.30 63.57
CA SER A 247 42.29 -1.19 62.57
C SER A 247 42.00 -1.98 61.30
N VAL A 248 41.39 -3.17 61.44
CA VAL A 248 40.98 -4.00 60.29
C VAL A 248 39.82 -3.35 59.55
N GLU A 249 38.79 -2.89 60.27
CA GLU A 249 37.66 -2.17 59.66
C GLU A 249 38.11 -0.91 58.90
N LEU A 250 39.07 -0.17 59.45
CA LEU A 250 39.64 1.00 58.79
C LEU A 250 40.48 0.62 57.57
N ALA A 251 41.19 -0.51 57.60
CA ALA A 251 41.90 -1.04 56.43
C ALA A 251 40.92 -1.49 55.34
N ASP A 252 39.83 -2.16 55.70
CA ASP A 252 38.77 -2.60 54.79
C ASP A 252 38.02 -1.41 54.19
N ALA A 253 37.70 -0.39 54.98
CA ALA A 253 37.13 0.85 54.50
C ALA A 253 38.07 1.57 53.52
N LYS A 254 39.38 1.64 53.82
CA LYS A 254 40.39 2.19 52.91
C LYS A 254 40.51 1.36 51.62
N ALA A 255 40.47 0.03 51.70
CA ALA A 255 40.49 -0.83 50.53
C ALA A 255 39.23 -0.66 49.68
N LYS A 256 38.06 -0.52 50.30
CA LYS A 256 36.79 -0.24 49.63
C LYS A 256 36.81 1.12 48.93
N ILE A 257 37.36 2.16 49.58
CA ILE A 257 37.54 3.48 48.95
C ILE A 257 38.47 3.40 47.74
N ARG A 258 39.56 2.62 47.81
CA ARG A 258 40.45 2.42 46.65
C ARG A 258 39.75 1.72 45.49
N ARG A 259 38.99 0.65 45.78
CA ARG A 259 38.18 -0.06 44.76
C ARG A 259 37.15 0.86 44.11
N LEU A 260 36.37 1.58 44.92
CA LEU A 260 35.37 2.52 44.40
C LEU A 260 35.99 3.65 43.55
N ARG A 261 37.20 4.11 43.89
CA ARG A 261 37.94 5.09 43.06
C ARG A 261 38.37 4.51 41.73
N GLN A 262 38.87 3.28 41.72
CA GLN A 262 39.24 2.60 40.48
C GLN A 262 38.00 2.35 39.60
N GLU A 263 36.91 1.85 40.18
CA GLU A 263 35.64 1.65 39.48
C GLU A 263 35.12 2.98 38.90
N LEU A 264 35.26 4.09 39.62
CA LEU A 264 34.89 5.42 39.12
C LEU A 264 35.74 5.86 37.91
N GLU A 265 37.05 5.62 37.96
CA GLU A 265 37.98 5.93 36.85
C GLU A 265 37.63 5.10 35.61
N GLU A 266 37.47 3.78 35.77
CA GLU A 266 37.08 2.87 34.69
C GLU A 266 35.72 3.23 34.08
N LYS A 267 34.76 3.63 34.92
CA LYS A 267 33.45 4.13 34.44
C LYS A 267 33.54 5.47 33.73
N SER A 268 34.48 6.33 34.13
CA SER A 268 34.71 7.62 33.48
C SER A 268 35.34 7.45 32.09
N GLU A 269 36.27 6.50 31.94
CA GLU A 269 36.87 6.13 30.65
C GLU A 269 35.82 5.50 29.70
N GLN A 270 35.05 4.52 30.18
CA GLN A 270 33.95 3.91 29.41
C GLN A 270 32.93 4.97 28.93
N LEU A 271 32.62 5.94 29.79
CA LEU A 271 31.69 7.01 29.45
C LEU A 271 32.28 7.95 28.36
N LEU A 272 33.59 8.20 28.36
CA LEU A 272 34.25 8.97 27.32
C LEU A 272 34.21 8.25 25.97
N ASP A 273 34.50 6.94 25.96
CA ASP A 273 34.44 6.11 24.75
C ASP A 273 33.02 6.08 24.17
N CYS A 274 32.01 5.83 25.00
CA CYS A 274 30.61 5.87 24.56
C CYS A 274 30.20 7.24 24.01
N ARG A 275 30.68 8.35 24.59
CA ARG A 275 30.43 9.70 24.05
C ARG A 275 31.06 9.87 22.67
N GLN A 276 32.28 9.40 22.47
CA GLN A 276 32.95 9.52 21.19
C GLN A 276 32.27 8.67 20.10
N GLU A 277 31.80 7.47 20.46
CA GLU A 277 31.00 6.61 19.58
C GLU A 277 29.69 7.29 19.19
N LEU A 278 28.98 7.90 20.14
CA LEU A 278 27.75 8.66 19.87
C LEU A 278 28.01 9.82 18.90
N GLU A 279 29.06 10.62 19.12
CA GLU A 279 29.43 11.71 18.20
C GLU A 279 29.75 11.21 16.77
N ASN A 280 30.36 10.04 16.65
CA ASN A 280 30.67 9.44 15.36
C ASN A 280 29.40 8.95 14.66
N LEU A 281 28.50 8.30 15.40
CA LEU A 281 27.20 7.88 14.89
C LEU A 281 26.35 9.08 14.46
N GLU A 282 26.36 10.19 15.21
CA GLU A 282 25.67 11.43 14.83
C GLU A 282 26.19 12.02 13.51
N LYS A 283 27.50 11.98 13.28
CA LYS A 283 28.10 12.43 12.01
C LYS A 283 27.66 11.52 10.86
N GLU A 284 27.65 10.21 11.06
CA GLU A 284 27.24 9.26 10.04
C GLU A 284 25.75 9.37 9.71
N ILE A 285 24.89 9.58 10.72
CA ILE A 285 23.46 9.87 10.51
C ILE A 285 23.29 11.13 9.65
N LYS A 286 24.00 12.22 9.96
CA LYS A 286 23.94 13.45 9.16
C LYS A 286 24.42 13.23 7.72
N ARG A 287 25.47 12.42 7.52
CA ARG A 287 25.98 12.06 6.19
C ARG A 287 24.94 11.29 5.38
N ILE A 288 24.34 10.25 5.97
CA ILE A 288 23.31 9.43 5.33
C ILE A 288 22.06 10.25 5.03
N GLN A 289 21.65 11.15 5.93
CA GLN A 289 20.52 12.05 5.70
C GLN A 289 20.76 12.97 4.49
N GLN A 290 21.95 13.54 4.35
CA GLN A 290 22.31 14.36 3.18
C GLN A 290 22.32 13.55 1.89
N GLU A 291 22.87 12.34 1.92
CA GLU A 291 22.87 11.41 0.77
C GLU A 291 21.44 11.03 0.36
N ASN A 292 20.56 10.76 1.32
CA ASN A 292 19.16 10.46 1.06
C ASN A 292 18.44 11.65 0.39
N LEU A 293 18.70 12.88 0.84
CA LEU A 293 18.13 14.08 0.20
C LEU A 293 18.58 14.25 -1.26
N LEU A 294 19.85 13.98 -1.55
CA LEU A 294 20.38 14.00 -2.91
C LEU A 294 19.73 12.90 -3.78
N LEU A 295 19.65 11.68 -3.28
CA LEU A 295 19.00 10.57 -3.98
C LEU A 295 17.50 10.85 -4.25
N LEU A 296 16.80 11.50 -3.32
CA LEU A 296 15.42 11.93 -3.53
C LEU A 296 15.30 13.00 -4.62
N SER A 297 16.28 13.91 -4.71
CA SER A 297 16.36 14.89 -5.79
C SER A 297 16.59 14.23 -7.14
N ASP A 298 17.53 13.29 -7.21
CA ASP A 298 17.85 12.55 -8.44
C ASP A 298 16.66 11.69 -8.88
N ALA A 299 15.95 11.05 -7.95
CA ALA A 299 14.73 10.30 -8.25
C ALA A 299 13.61 11.19 -8.83
N ARG A 300 13.49 12.44 -8.36
CA ARG A 300 12.56 13.42 -8.95
C ARG A 300 12.96 13.79 -10.38
N SER A 301 14.24 14.08 -10.61
CA SER A 301 14.75 14.39 -11.95
C SER A 301 14.59 13.21 -12.92
N ALA A 302 14.87 11.99 -12.46
CA ALA A 302 14.69 10.77 -13.26
C ALA A 302 13.23 10.54 -13.65
N ARG A 303 12.26 10.86 -12.77
CA ARG A 303 10.83 10.83 -13.13
C ARG A 303 10.52 11.82 -14.25
N ALA A 304 10.95 13.08 -14.11
CA ALA A 304 10.72 14.10 -15.13
C ALA A 304 11.30 13.70 -16.51
N TYR A 305 12.51 13.13 -16.54
CA TYR A 305 13.10 12.65 -17.80
C TYR A 305 12.35 11.45 -18.40
N ARG A 306 11.74 10.59 -17.59
CA ARG A 306 10.88 9.50 -18.12
C ARG A 306 9.62 10.07 -18.77
N ASP A 307 8.98 11.02 -18.13
CA ASP A 307 7.78 11.68 -18.67
C ASP A 307 8.08 12.40 -20.00
N GLU A 308 9.22 13.09 -20.09
CA GLU A 308 9.70 13.71 -21.34
C GLU A 308 9.96 12.66 -22.43
N LEU A 309 10.55 11.53 -22.07
CA LEU A 309 10.86 10.45 -23.01
C LEU A 309 9.56 9.82 -23.55
N ASP A 310 8.55 9.62 -22.71
CA ASP A 310 7.25 9.10 -23.14
C ASP A 310 6.52 10.09 -24.06
N ALA A 311 6.56 11.39 -23.74
CA ALA A 311 6.03 12.42 -24.64
C ALA A 311 6.75 12.46 -26.00
N LEU A 312 8.06 12.20 -26.04
CA LEU A 312 8.82 12.10 -27.28
C LEU A 312 8.48 10.83 -28.07
N ARG A 313 8.26 9.68 -27.39
CA ARG A 313 7.80 8.44 -28.05
C ARG A 313 6.44 8.62 -28.71
N GLU A 314 5.49 9.27 -28.04
CA GLU A 314 4.19 9.58 -28.64
C GLU A 314 4.30 10.47 -29.87
N LYS A 315 5.17 11.49 -29.81
CA LYS A 315 5.45 12.36 -30.96
C LYS A 315 6.07 11.57 -32.12
N ALA A 316 7.01 10.67 -31.85
CA ALA A 316 7.63 9.83 -32.88
C ALA A 316 6.58 8.94 -33.58
N MET A 317 5.73 8.24 -32.80
CA MET A 317 4.64 7.43 -33.37
C MET A 317 3.66 8.25 -34.22
N ARG A 318 3.42 9.52 -33.85
CA ARG A 318 2.57 10.43 -34.64
C ARG A 318 3.24 10.83 -35.95
N VAL A 319 4.55 11.07 -35.94
CA VAL A 319 5.34 11.36 -37.14
C VAL A 319 5.27 10.18 -38.11
N ASP A 320 5.51 8.94 -37.64
CA ASP A 320 5.47 7.74 -38.50
C ASP A 320 4.12 7.57 -39.20
N LYS A 321 3.01 7.86 -38.50
CA LYS A 321 1.65 7.83 -39.07
C LYS A 321 1.47 8.89 -40.15
N LEU A 322 1.91 10.12 -39.88
CA LEU A 322 1.82 11.22 -40.84
C LEU A 322 2.71 10.97 -42.07
N GLU A 323 3.91 10.41 -41.90
CA GLU A 323 4.78 10.01 -43.01
C GLU A 323 4.13 8.95 -43.89
N SER A 324 3.46 7.97 -43.28
CA SER A 324 2.69 6.94 -44.00
C SER A 324 1.49 7.54 -44.76
N GLU A 325 0.80 8.53 -44.19
CA GLU A 325 -0.26 9.28 -44.87
C GLU A 325 0.26 10.08 -46.06
N VAL A 326 1.39 10.78 -45.89
CA VAL A 326 2.05 11.51 -46.97
C VAL A 326 2.46 10.56 -48.11
N GLY A 327 2.97 9.37 -47.79
CA GLY A 327 3.24 8.32 -48.78
C GLY A 327 2.00 7.97 -49.61
N ARG A 328 0.88 7.68 -48.95
CA ARG A 328 -0.41 7.38 -49.62
C ARG A 328 -0.92 8.55 -50.49
N TYR A 329 -0.78 9.78 -50.02
CA TYR A 329 -1.17 10.95 -50.81
C TYR A 329 -0.29 11.16 -52.03
N LYS A 330 1.01 10.85 -51.94
CA LYS A 330 1.90 10.86 -53.10
C LYS A 330 1.45 9.83 -54.13
N GLU A 331 1.17 8.59 -53.74
CA GLU A 331 0.69 7.56 -54.68
C GLU A 331 -0.59 8.00 -55.40
N ARG A 332 -1.58 8.51 -54.66
CA ARG A 332 -2.82 9.06 -55.25
C ARG A 332 -2.56 10.20 -56.23
N LEU A 333 -1.56 11.04 -55.95
CA LEU A 333 -1.19 12.11 -56.87
C LEU A 333 -0.64 11.56 -58.18
N HIS A 334 0.20 10.52 -58.14
CA HIS A 334 0.70 9.85 -59.34
C HIS A 334 -0.46 9.24 -60.15
N ASP A 335 -1.44 8.62 -59.50
CA ASP A 335 -2.63 8.08 -60.18
C ASP A 335 -3.43 9.18 -60.88
N ILE A 336 -3.64 10.32 -60.21
CA ILE A 336 -4.34 11.47 -60.80
C ILE A 336 -3.58 12.02 -62.01
N GLU A 337 -2.25 12.14 -61.92
CA GLU A 337 -1.40 12.58 -63.03
C GLU A 337 -1.49 11.62 -64.22
N PHE A 338 -1.47 10.30 -63.96
CA PHE A 338 -1.67 9.27 -64.97
C PHE A 338 -3.02 9.38 -65.67
N TYR A 339 -4.12 9.46 -64.91
CA TYR A 339 -5.46 9.58 -65.50
C TYR A 339 -5.65 10.90 -66.25
N LYS A 340 -5.04 11.99 -65.76
CA LYS A 340 -5.05 13.28 -66.47
C LYS A 340 -4.36 13.16 -67.82
N ALA A 341 -3.17 12.55 -67.89
CA ALA A 341 -2.48 12.31 -69.15
C ALA A 341 -3.32 11.44 -70.11
N ARG A 342 -3.95 10.37 -69.59
CA ARG A 342 -4.82 9.50 -70.38
C ARG A 342 -6.06 10.24 -70.93
N VAL A 343 -6.63 11.16 -70.16
CA VAL A 343 -7.75 11.98 -70.60
C VAL A 343 -7.33 12.93 -71.72
N GLU A 344 -6.15 13.55 -71.64
CA GLU A 344 -5.65 14.43 -72.72
C GLU A 344 -5.36 13.64 -74.01
N GLU A 345 -4.74 12.45 -73.91
CA GLU A 345 -4.54 11.56 -75.07
C GLU A 345 -5.89 11.19 -75.73
N LEU A 346 -6.89 10.79 -74.94
CA LEU A 346 -8.21 10.46 -75.48
C LEU A 346 -8.93 11.67 -76.10
N LYS A 347 -8.66 12.90 -75.63
CA LYS A 347 -9.19 14.11 -76.26
C LYS A 347 -8.54 14.35 -77.62
N GLU A 348 -7.23 14.17 -77.73
CA GLU A 348 -6.49 14.28 -79.00
C GLU A 348 -6.98 13.23 -80.01
N ASP A 349 -7.12 11.97 -79.59
CA ASP A 349 -7.68 10.90 -80.42
C ASP A 349 -9.10 11.22 -80.91
N ASN A 350 -9.98 11.71 -80.03
CA ASN A 350 -11.34 12.11 -80.41
C ASN A 350 -11.34 13.28 -81.39
N GLN A 351 -10.42 14.24 -81.23
CA GLN A 351 -10.29 15.37 -82.15
C GLN A 351 -9.91 14.88 -83.56
N ILE A 352 -8.93 13.99 -83.68
CA ILE A 352 -8.53 13.38 -84.96
C ILE A 352 -9.69 12.59 -85.59
N LEU A 353 -10.44 11.84 -84.77
CA LEU A 353 -11.63 11.12 -85.25
C LEU A 353 -12.71 12.06 -85.78
N LEU A 354 -12.96 13.18 -85.11
CA LEU A 354 -13.92 14.20 -85.57
C LEU A 354 -13.48 14.85 -86.88
N GLU A 355 -12.20 15.19 -87.02
CA GLU A 355 -11.62 15.74 -88.25
C GLU A 355 -11.73 14.74 -89.42
N THR A 356 -11.41 13.47 -89.16
CA THR A 356 -11.54 12.39 -90.16
C THR A 356 -12.99 12.18 -90.57
N LYS A 357 -13.92 12.20 -89.61
CA LYS A 357 -15.36 12.12 -89.86
C LYS A 357 -15.81 13.27 -90.75
N SER A 358 -15.45 14.51 -90.43
CA SER A 358 -15.81 15.69 -91.22
C SER A 358 -15.31 15.57 -92.66
N MET A 359 -14.06 15.14 -92.85
CA MET A 359 -13.49 14.91 -94.18
C MET A 359 -14.29 13.84 -94.97
N LEU A 360 -14.68 12.74 -94.33
CA LEU A 360 -15.48 11.69 -94.97
C LEU A 360 -16.90 12.16 -95.30
N GLU A 361 -17.50 12.99 -94.45
CA GLU A 361 -18.79 13.64 -94.72
C GLU A 361 -18.69 14.55 -95.96
N ASP A 362 -17.63 15.37 -96.08
CA ASP A 362 -17.38 16.23 -97.26
C ASP A 362 -17.17 15.40 -98.54
N GLN A 363 -16.42 14.30 -98.45
CA GLN A 363 -16.22 13.38 -99.59
C GLN A 363 -17.53 12.72 -100.02
N LEU A 364 -18.38 12.33 -99.07
CA LEU A 364 -19.68 11.73 -99.33
C LEU A 364 -20.62 12.74 -100.00
N GLU A 365 -20.68 13.97 -99.48
CA GLU A 365 -21.45 15.08 -100.04
C GLU A 365 -21.01 15.35 -101.49
N GLY A 366 -19.69 15.43 -101.73
CA GLY A 366 -19.13 15.59 -103.06
C GLY A 366 -19.48 14.43 -104.01
N SER A 367 -19.54 13.19 -103.51
CA SER A 367 -19.98 12.04 -104.30
C SER A 367 -21.47 12.08 -104.64
N ARG A 368 -22.31 12.51 -103.70
CA ARG A 368 -23.76 12.72 -103.93
C ARG A 368 -23.99 13.79 -105.00
N ALA A 369 -23.34 14.94 -104.90
CA ALA A 369 -23.44 16.01 -105.90
C ALA A 369 -23.00 15.56 -107.31
N ARG A 370 -21.93 14.75 -107.42
CA ARG A 370 -21.53 14.14 -108.71
C ARG A 370 -22.59 13.18 -109.24
N SER A 371 -23.20 12.37 -108.38
CA SER A 371 -24.28 11.46 -108.73
C SER A 371 -25.50 12.22 -109.24
N ASP A 372 -25.90 13.30 -108.56
CA ASP A 372 -27.02 14.15 -108.98
C ASP A 372 -26.74 14.79 -110.35
N LYS A 373 -25.52 15.29 -110.57
CA LYS A 373 -25.13 15.84 -111.88
C LYS A 373 -25.13 14.78 -112.98
N LEU A 374 -24.71 13.56 -112.67
CA LEU A 374 -24.75 12.43 -113.61
C LEU A 374 -26.21 12.12 -114.00
N HIS A 375 -27.13 12.08 -113.04
CA HIS A 375 -28.55 11.91 -113.32
C HIS A 375 -29.17 13.04 -114.16
N GLU A 376 -28.78 14.30 -113.93
CA GLU A 376 -29.19 15.42 -114.79
C GLU A 376 -28.70 15.23 -116.24
N LEU A 377 -27.43 14.89 -116.41
CA LEU A 377 -26.83 14.65 -117.73
C LEU A 377 -27.45 13.44 -118.43
N GLU A 378 -27.77 12.36 -117.71
CA GLU A 378 -28.51 11.21 -118.25
C GLU A 378 -29.91 11.62 -118.75
N LYS A 379 -30.62 12.47 -117.98
CA LYS A 379 -31.93 13.00 -118.38
C LYS A 379 -31.82 13.85 -119.66
N GLU A 380 -30.85 14.74 -119.75
CA GLU A 380 -30.59 15.53 -120.96
C GLU A 380 -30.23 14.63 -122.15
N ASN A 381 -29.39 13.62 -121.94
CA ASN A 381 -29.00 12.66 -122.98
C ASN A 381 -30.21 11.90 -123.53
N LEU A 382 -31.10 11.44 -122.65
CA LEU A 382 -32.37 10.80 -123.04
C LEU A 382 -33.27 11.76 -123.84
N GLN A 383 -33.36 13.04 -123.44
CA GLN A 383 -34.12 14.05 -124.19
C GLN A 383 -33.54 14.31 -125.58
N PHE A 384 -32.22 14.39 -125.70
CA PHE A 384 -31.57 14.54 -127.01
C PHE A 384 -31.76 13.30 -127.89
N LYS A 385 -31.64 12.08 -127.31
CA LYS A 385 -31.95 10.83 -128.02
C LYS A 385 -33.38 10.80 -128.54
N ALA A 386 -34.36 11.23 -127.74
CA ALA A 386 -35.76 11.33 -128.17
C ALA A 386 -35.93 12.33 -129.32
N LYS A 387 -35.35 13.53 -129.21
CA LYS A 387 -35.38 14.54 -130.29
C LYS A 387 -34.73 14.07 -131.59
N ILE A 388 -33.61 13.34 -131.51
CA ILE A 388 -32.95 12.75 -132.68
C ILE A 388 -33.87 11.71 -133.31
N HIS A 389 -34.46 10.82 -132.51
CA HIS A 389 -35.43 9.84 -133.00
C HIS A 389 -36.63 10.50 -133.69
N ASP A 390 -37.16 11.59 -133.13
CA ASP A 390 -38.23 12.38 -133.75
C ASP A 390 -37.80 13.00 -135.10
N MET A 391 -36.55 13.47 -135.21
CA MET A 391 -35.99 14.03 -136.45
C MET A 391 -35.70 12.95 -137.51
N GLU A 392 -35.38 11.72 -137.12
CA GLU A 392 -35.19 10.58 -138.03
C GLU A 392 -36.53 10.01 -138.57
N MET A 393 -37.65 10.39 -137.95
CA MET A 393 -39.02 9.94 -138.30
C MET A 393 -39.78 10.92 -139.23
N VAL A 394 -39.16 12.03 -139.64
CA VAL A 394 -39.63 13.00 -140.64
C VAL A 394 -38.85 12.81 -141.93
#